data_AF-A0A9Q1HF29-F1
#
_entry.id   AF-A0A9Q1HF29-F1
#
_cell.length_a   1.000
_cell.length_b   1.000
_cell.length_c   1.000
_cell.angle_alpha   90.00
_cell.angle_beta   90.00
_cell.angle_gamma   90.00
#
_symmetry.space_group_name_H-M   'P 1'
#
loop_
_entity.id
_entity.type
_entity.pdbx_description
1 polymer ?
#
loop_
_entity_poly.entity_id
_entity_poly.type
_entity_poly.pdbx_seq_one_letter_code
_entity_poly.pdbx_strand_id
1 'polypeptide(L)'
;MVGNRLRVFKDPESETAIIRVQRSVAKMLSQMLPFIKEHRKRSILLQTLHVTGTLRACQKFRLKYERRCLLSLLKSSQSEAERKVIQESLMRCATTPEEDSDIEVDE
;
A
#
# COMPACT_ATOMS: atom_id res chain seq x y z
N MET A 1 -5.86 13.05 -29.35
CA MET A 1 -4.82 12.22 -28.71
C MET A 1 -4.83 12.51 -27.22
N VAL A 2 -5.51 11.70 -26.40
CA VAL A 2 -5.61 11.93 -24.95
C VAL A 2 -4.31 11.44 -24.33
N GLY A 3 -3.45 12.38 -23.90
CA GLY A 3 -2.16 12.07 -23.30
C GLY A 3 -2.30 11.11 -22.13
N ASN A 4 -1.49 10.07 -22.12
CA ASN A 4 -1.40 9.07 -21.06
C ASN A 4 -0.95 9.75 -19.76
N ARG A 5 -1.89 10.29 -18.97
CA ARG A 5 -1.59 10.90 -17.68
C ARG A 5 -1.40 9.81 -16.62
N LEU A 6 -0.15 9.43 -16.39
CA LEU A 6 0.29 8.73 -15.19
C LEU A 6 -0.01 9.62 -13.97
N ARG A 7 -0.75 9.11 -12.99
CA ARG A 7 -0.94 9.80 -11.71
C ARG A 7 -0.36 8.95 -10.59
N VAL A 8 0.47 9.56 -9.76
CA VAL A 8 1.07 8.91 -8.60
C VAL A 8 0.51 9.57 -7.35
N PHE A 9 -0.06 8.76 -6.45
CA PHE A 9 -0.52 9.18 -5.14
C PHE A 9 0.44 8.56 -4.12
N LYS A 10 1.23 9.41 -3.45
CA LYS A 10 2.18 8.99 -2.44
C LYS A 10 1.91 9.75 -1.15
N ASP A 11 1.95 9.03 -0.05
CA ASP A 11 1.99 9.61 1.28
C ASP A 11 3.43 10.06 1.60
N PRO A 12 3.69 11.25 2.15
CA PRO A 12 5.05 11.67 2.49
C PRO A 12 5.76 10.70 3.44
N GLU A 13 5.01 10.11 4.36
CA GLU A 13 5.52 9.26 5.44
C GLU A 13 5.62 7.78 5.04
N SER A 14 4.81 7.33 4.07
CA SER A 14 4.81 5.92 3.64
C SER A 14 5.77 5.66 2.48
N GLU A 15 6.41 4.50 2.51
CA GLU A 15 7.24 3.99 1.41
C GLU A 15 6.39 3.44 0.26
N THR A 16 5.07 3.35 0.44
CA THR A 16 4.14 2.85 -0.58
C THR A 16 3.55 3.99 -1.43
N ALA A 17 3.30 3.71 -2.71
CA ALA A 17 2.67 4.64 -3.63
C ALA A 17 1.61 3.94 -4.48
N ILE A 18 0.52 4.64 -4.77
CA ILE A 18 -0.51 4.17 -5.70
C ILE A 18 -0.27 4.81 -7.06
N ILE A 19 -0.07 3.99 -8.08
CA ILE A 19 0.14 4.42 -9.45
C ILE A 19 -1.14 4.14 -10.25
N ARG A 20 -1.80 5.19 -10.74
CA ARG A 20 -2.93 5.08 -11.65
C ARG A 20 -2.45 5.18 -13.09
N VAL A 21 -2.73 4.14 -13.85
CA VAL A 21 -2.44 4.02 -15.28
C VAL A 21 -3.66 3.59 -16.07
N GLN A 22 -3.61 3.78 -17.39
CA GLN A 22 -4.58 3.17 -18.29
C GLN A 22 -4.37 1.65 -18.33
N ARG A 23 -5.47 0.90 -18.48
CA ARG A 23 -5.47 -0.57 -18.48
C ARG A 23 -4.54 -1.17 -19.55
N SER A 24 -4.42 -0.54 -20.71
CA SER A 24 -3.51 -0.96 -21.79
C SER A 24 -2.03 -0.90 -21.39
N VAL A 25 -1.66 0.04 -20.51
CA VAL A 25 -0.28 0.27 -20.05
C VAL A 25 0.05 -0.54 -18.80
N ALA A 26 -0.95 -0.96 -18.03
CA ALA A 26 -0.77 -1.65 -16.75
C ALA A 26 0.13 -2.90 -16.86
N LYS A 27 -0.10 -3.75 -17.88
CA LYS A 27 0.70 -4.96 -18.11
C LYS A 27 2.17 -4.64 -18.38
N MET A 28 2.42 -3.66 -19.24
CA MET A 28 3.78 -3.22 -19.56
C MET A 28 4.47 -2.64 -18.32
N LEU A 29 3.77 -1.80 -17.54
CA LEU A 29 4.34 -1.23 -16.32
C LEU A 29 4.72 -2.33 -15.31
N SER A 30 3.84 -3.30 -15.06
CA SER A 30 4.14 -4.41 -14.15
C SER A 30 5.37 -5.21 -14.57
N GLN A 31 5.61 -5.36 -15.88
CA GLN A 31 6.81 -6.00 -16.41
C GLN A 31 8.06 -5.13 -16.27
N MET A 32 7.92 -3.80 -16.41
CA MET A 32 9.05 -2.87 -16.34
C MET A 32 9.53 -2.57 -14.91
N LEU A 33 8.62 -2.57 -13.93
CA LEU A 33 8.93 -2.18 -12.54
C LEU A 33 10.15 -2.91 -11.93
N PRO A 34 10.34 -4.24 -12.10
CA PRO A 34 11.50 -4.95 -11.56
C PRO A 34 12.85 -4.56 -12.16
N PHE A 35 12.85 -3.95 -13.35
CA PHE A 35 14.07 -3.50 -14.02
C PHE A 35 14.54 -2.13 -13.54
N ILE A 36 13.70 -1.39 -12.81
CA ILE A 36 14.07 -0.11 -12.22
C ILE A 36 14.83 -0.39 -10.92
N LYS A 37 16.16 -0.43 -11.03
CA LYS A 37 17.05 -0.78 -9.90
C LYS A 37 17.73 0.42 -9.27
N GLU A 38 17.76 1.56 -9.94
CA GLU A 38 18.45 2.76 -9.45
C GLU A 38 17.62 4.02 -9.67
N HIS A 39 17.57 4.86 -8.65
CA HIS A 39 17.02 6.21 -8.75
C HIS A 39 17.88 7.20 -7.95
N ARG A 40 18.34 8.28 -8.61
CA ARG A 40 19.16 9.34 -7.97
C ARG A 40 20.35 8.79 -7.18
N LYS A 41 21.13 7.88 -7.78
CA LYS A 41 22.32 7.24 -7.17
C LYS A 41 22.01 6.37 -5.94
N ARG A 42 20.77 5.93 -5.77
CA ARG A 42 20.35 4.97 -4.74
C ARG A 42 19.80 3.72 -5.41
N SER A 43 20.26 2.56 -4.94
CA SER A 43 19.66 1.28 -5.32
C SER A 43 18.26 1.19 -4.72
N ILE A 44 17.27 0.86 -5.53
CA ILE A 44 15.88 0.72 -5.13
C ILE A 44 15.30 -0.61 -5.62
N LEU A 45 14.34 -1.14 -4.86
CA LEU A 45 13.52 -2.27 -5.27
C LEU A 45 12.06 -1.82 -5.30
N LEU A 46 11.42 -1.96 -6.46
CA LEU A 46 10.00 -1.64 -6.63
C LEU A 46 9.20 -2.94 -6.66
N GLN A 47 8.41 -3.17 -5.61
CA GLN A 47 7.52 -4.32 -5.53
C GLN A 47 6.07 -3.90 -5.76
N THR A 48 5.38 -4.64 -6.63
CA THR A 48 3.93 -4.48 -6.80
C THR A 48 3.22 -5.23 -5.69
N LEU A 49 2.52 -4.51 -4.81
CA LEU A 49 1.78 -5.12 -3.70
C LEU A 49 0.38 -5.59 -4.14
N HIS A 50 -0.32 -4.79 -4.93
CA HIS A 50 -1.68 -5.08 -5.38
C HIS A 50 -2.04 -4.28 -6.64
N VAL A 51 -2.91 -4.84 -7.48
CA VAL A 51 -3.43 -4.21 -8.70
C VAL A 51 -4.95 -4.34 -8.69
N THR A 52 -5.65 -3.22 -8.85
CA THR A 52 -7.11 -3.15 -8.84
C THR A 52 -7.62 -2.07 -9.81
N GLY A 53 -8.90 -2.15 -10.18
CA GLY A 53 -9.55 -1.21 -11.09
C GLY A 53 -9.93 0.15 -10.48
N THR A 54 -9.97 0.28 -9.15
CA THR A 54 -10.40 1.52 -8.49
C THR A 54 -9.40 2.01 -7.46
N LEU A 55 -9.29 3.35 -7.35
CA LEU A 55 -8.41 3.99 -6.37
C LEU A 55 -8.82 3.64 -4.93
N ARG A 56 -10.13 3.61 -4.65
CA ARG A 56 -10.69 3.28 -3.33
C ARG A 56 -10.29 1.87 -2.87
N ALA A 57 -10.36 0.88 -3.77
CA ALA A 57 -9.93 -0.49 -3.44
C ALA A 57 -8.42 -0.59 -3.18
N CYS A 58 -7.59 0.12 -3.96
CA CYS A 58 -6.15 0.23 -3.69
C CYS A 58 -5.88 0.85 -2.32
N GLN A 59 -6.62 1.90 -1.94
CA GLN A 59 -6.48 2.55 -0.64
C GLN A 59 -6.89 1.63 0.52
N LYS A 60 -8.02 0.92 0.41
CA LYS A 60 -8.46 -0.07 1.41
C LYS A 60 -7.43 -1.19 1.57
N PHE A 61 -6.91 -1.71 0.46
CA PHE A 61 -5.82 -2.69 0.48
C PHE A 61 -4.57 -2.15 1.17
N ARG A 62 -4.14 -0.92 0.84
CA ARG A 62 -2.94 -0.29 1.43
C ARG A 62 -3.05 -0.21 2.94
N LEU A 63 -4.18 0.26 3.47
CA LEU A 63 -4.40 0.37 4.90
C LEU A 63 -4.35 -1.01 5.58
N LYS A 64 -5.00 -2.02 4.98
CA LYS A 64 -4.97 -3.40 5.47
C LYS A 64 -3.55 -3.99 5.45
N TYR A 65 -2.76 -3.68 4.43
CA TYR A 65 -1.37 -4.11 4.30
C TYR A 65 -0.49 -3.46 5.37
N GLU A 66 -0.54 -2.13 5.51
CA GLU A 66 0.24 -1.38 6.51
C GLU A 66 -0.09 -1.85 7.94
N ARG A 67 -1.39 -2.07 8.25
CA ARG A 67 -1.81 -2.65 9.52
C ARG A 67 -1.21 -4.03 9.77
N ARG A 68 -1.16 -4.91 8.75
CA ARG A 68 -0.53 -6.23 8.87
C ARG A 68 0.97 -6.14 9.11
N CYS A 69 1.67 -5.22 8.44
CA CYS A 69 3.09 -4.96 8.66
C CYS A 69 3.35 -4.52 10.11
N LEU A 70 2.57 -3.56 10.62
CA LEU A 70 2.69 -3.10 12.00
C LEU A 70 2.40 -4.21 13.01
N LEU A 71 1.37 -5.02 12.79
CA LEU A 71 1.07 -6.17 13.66
C LEU A 71 2.19 -7.23 13.63
N SER A 72 2.81 -7.46 12.48
CA SER A 72 3.98 -8.33 12.36
C SER A 72 5.17 -7.76 13.14
N LEU A 73 5.42 -6.45 13.02
CA LEU A 73 6.51 -5.77 13.71
C LEU A 73 6.31 -5.79 15.23
N LEU A 74 5.07 -5.63 15.71
CA LEU A 74 4.72 -5.69 17.13
C LEU A 74 5.00 -7.07 17.75
N LYS A 75 4.84 -8.14 16.96
CA LYS A 75 5.17 -9.50 17.41
C LYS A 75 6.68 -9.71 17.53
N SER A 76 7.49 -9.09 16.69
CA SER A 76 8.95 -9.20 16.69
C SER A 76 9.68 -8.19 17.56
N SER A 77 9.00 -7.15 18.07
CA SER A 77 9.63 -6.07 18.86
C SER A 77 10.14 -6.58 20.21
N GLN A 78 11.35 -6.17 20.59
CA GLN A 78 12.00 -6.59 21.83
C GLN A 78 11.89 -5.54 22.95
N SER A 79 11.75 -4.26 22.58
CA SER A 79 11.67 -3.14 23.52
C SER A 79 10.24 -2.67 23.75
N GLU A 80 9.93 -2.29 24.99
CA GLU A 80 8.65 -1.67 25.36
C GLU A 80 8.44 -0.31 24.67
N ALA A 81 9.53 0.45 24.45
CA ALA A 81 9.47 1.72 23.74
C ALA A 81 9.05 1.53 22.28
N GLU A 82 9.61 0.52 21.59
CA GLU A 82 9.22 0.16 20.22
C GLU A 82 7.75 -0.27 20.16
N ARG A 83 7.32 -1.10 21.11
CA ARG A 83 5.92 -1.55 21.20
C ARG A 83 4.96 -0.38 21.31
N LYS A 84 5.27 0.61 22.15
CA LYS A 84 4.43 1.78 22.34
C LYS A 84 4.28 2.59 21.05
N VAL A 85 5.36 2.84 20.32
CA VAL A 85 5.33 3.55 19.02
C VAL A 85 4.51 2.79 17.98
N ILE A 86 4.66 1.46 17.93
CA ILE A 86 3.90 0.61 16.99
C ILE A 86 2.41 0.63 17.35
N GLN A 87 2.06 0.58 18.63
CA GLN A 87 0.68 0.69 19.11
C GLN A 87 0.07 2.05 18.75
N GLU A 88 0.77 3.15 18.96
CA GLU A 88 0.32 4.50 18.57
C GLU A 88 0.09 4.60 17.06
N SER A 89 0.94 3.95 16.25
CA SER A 89 0.78 3.91 14.79
C SER A 89 -0.41 3.05 14.37
N LEU A 90 -0.65 1.91 15.04
CA LEU A 90 -1.83 1.07 14.80
C LEU A 90 -3.14 1.80 15.12
N MET A 91 -3.17 2.61 16.19
CA MET A 91 -4.31 3.44 16.54
C MET A 91 -4.59 4.49 15.45
N ARG A 92 -3.55 5.09 14.86
CA ARG A 92 -3.67 6.01 13.72
C ARG A 92 -4.21 5.33 12.46
N CYS A 93 -3.92 4.05 12.24
CA CYS A 93 -4.49 3.30 11.12
C CYS A 93 -5.97 2.91 11.31
N ALA A 94 -6.51 2.96 12.53
CA ALA A 94 -7.88 2.48 12.84
C ALA A 94 -8.98 3.51 12.57
N THR A 95 -8.65 4.76 12.28
CA THR A 95 -9.62 5.87 12.13
C THR A 95 -10.31 5.95 10.75
N THR A 96 -10.31 4.89 9.96
CA THR A 96 -11.21 4.80 8.80
C THR A 96 -12.49 4.09 9.19
N PRO A 97 -13.69 4.70 9.02
CA PRO A 97 -14.95 4.03 9.33
C PRO A 97 -15.10 2.79 8.45
N GLU A 98 -14.91 1.62 9.05
CA GLU A 98 -15.24 0.33 8.48
C GLU A 98 -16.70 0.02 8.84
N GLU A 99 -17.61 0.28 7.92
CA GLU A 99 -18.84 -0.52 7.82
C GLU A 99 -18.42 -1.85 7.20
N ASP A 100 -18.04 -2.81 8.05
CA ASP A 100 -18.01 -4.22 7.69
C ASP A 100 -19.44 -4.76 7.78
N SER A 101 -20.26 -4.51 6.76
CA SER A 101 -21.38 -5.38 6.42
C SER A 101 -20.92 -6.26 5.26
N ASP A 102 -20.55 -7.50 5.58
CA ASP A 102 -20.67 -8.69 4.72
C ASP A 102 -20.19 -9.89 5.55
N ILE A 103 -21.05 -10.31 6.47
CA ILE A 103 -21.12 -11.70 6.92
C ILE A 103 -22.55 -12.16 6.61
N GLU A 104 -22.78 -12.53 5.35
CA GLU A 104 -23.77 -13.57 5.06
C GLU A 104 -23.11 -14.90 5.44
N VAL A 105 -23.71 -15.60 6.41
CA VAL A 105 -23.58 -17.04 6.54
C VAL A 105 -24.98 -17.59 6.32
N ASP A 106 -25.07 -18.45 5.30
CA ASP A 106 -26.26 -19.17 4.85
C ASP A 106 -26.92 -20.00 5.95
N GLU A 107 -28.26 -20.11 5.88
CA GLU A 107 -29.01 -21.38 5.88
C GLU A 107 -30.09 -21.35 4.79
#